data_AF-A0A377DV10-F1
#
_entry.id   AF-A0A377DV10-F1
#
_cell.length_a   1.000
_cell.length_b   1.000
_cell.length_c   1.000
_cell.angle_alpha   90.00
_cell.angle_beta   90.00
_cell.angle_gamma   90.00
#
_symmetry.space_group_name_H-M   'P 1'
#
loop_
_entity.id
_entity.type
_entity.pdbx_description
1 polymer ?
#
loop_
_entity_poly.entity_id
_entity_poly.type
_entity_poly.pdbx_seq_one_letter_code
_entity_poly.pdbx_strand_id
1 'polypeptide(L)'
;MLVKVKGTPLADNDDVDAFDFIRTIAVARIMMPTSYVRLSAGREQMNEQTQAMCFMAGANSIFYGCKLLTTPNPEEDKDLQLFRKLGAKSAANCRAGRG
;
A
#
# COMPACT_ATOMS: atom_id res chain seq x y z
N MET A 1 -2.81 4.23 -5.84
CA MET A 1 -2.94 4.61 -7.27
C MET A 1 -4.15 3.93 -7.86
N LEU A 2 -4.87 4.60 -8.77
CA LEU A 2 -5.97 3.97 -9.50
C LEU A 2 -5.40 2.88 -10.42
N VAL A 3 -5.90 1.65 -10.29
CA VAL A 3 -5.55 0.60 -11.25
C VAL A 3 -6.42 0.79 -12.49
N LYS A 4 -5.83 1.34 -13.55
CA LYS A 4 -6.48 1.54 -14.84
C LYS A 4 -6.68 0.19 -15.53
N VAL A 5 -7.92 -0.15 -15.88
CA VAL A 5 -8.27 -1.42 -16.51
C VAL A 5 -8.90 -1.15 -17.87
N LYS A 6 -8.33 -1.77 -18.93
CA LYS A 6 -8.85 -1.66 -20.30
C LYS A 6 -10.33 -2.04 -20.35
N GLY A 7 -11.14 -1.20 -21.00
CA GLY A 7 -12.59 -1.37 -21.12
C GLY A 7 -13.40 -0.72 -20.00
N THR A 8 -12.77 -0.15 -18.97
CA THR A 8 -13.45 0.73 -18.01
C THR A 8 -13.47 2.17 -18.51
N PRO A 9 -14.45 3.01 -18.12
CA PRO A 9 -14.46 4.44 -18.48
C PRO A 9 -13.25 5.23 -17.98
N LEU A 10 -12.48 4.68 -17.03
CA LEU A 10 -11.31 5.31 -16.42
C LEU A 10 -9.98 4.73 -16.94
N ALA A 11 -10.00 3.92 -18.01
CA ALA A 11 -8.81 3.26 -18.53
C ALA A 11 -7.73 4.26 -18.97
N ASP A 12 -8.13 5.40 -19.53
CA ASP A 12 -7.25 6.39 -20.13
C ASP A 12 -7.12 7.67 -19.29
N ASN A 13 -7.50 7.62 -18.00
CA ASN A 13 -7.33 8.76 -17.10
C ASN A 13 -5.85 9.09 -16.89
N ASP A 14 -5.57 10.32 -16.45
CA ASP A 14 -4.24 10.73 -16.04
C ASP A 14 -3.78 10.01 -14.76
N ASP A 15 -2.47 9.83 -14.61
CA ASP A 15 -1.89 9.35 -13.35
C ASP A 15 -1.93 10.43 -12.28
N VAL A 16 -2.13 10.00 -11.03
CA VAL A 16 -2.06 10.88 -9.87
C VAL A 16 -0.59 11.07 -9.49
N ASP A 17 -0.19 12.31 -9.23
CA ASP A 17 1.14 12.59 -8.72
C ASP A 17 1.38 11.88 -7.38
N ALA A 18 2.59 11.32 -7.20
CA ALA A 18 2.92 10.55 -6.01
C ALA A 18 2.76 11.39 -4.72
N PHE A 19 3.10 12.68 -4.76
CA PHE A 19 2.96 13.58 -3.60
C PHE A 19 1.51 13.87 -3.27
N ASP A 20 0.62 13.95 -4.25
CA ASP A 20 -0.82 14.11 -3.99
C ASP A 20 -1.41 12.86 -3.32
N PHE A 21 -0.95 11.68 -3.75
CA PHE A 21 -1.33 10.44 -3.09
C PHE A 21 -0.80 10.39 -1.64
N ILE A 22 0.47 10.76 -1.40
CA ILE A 22 1.06 10.83 -0.05
C ILE A 22 0.32 11.84 0.82
N ARG A 23 -0.02 13.02 0.27
CA ARG A 23 -0.79 14.06 0.95
C ARG A 23 -2.16 13.54 1.39
N THR A 24 -2.82 12.76 0.53
CA THR A 24 -4.12 12.14 0.86
C THR A 24 -4.01 11.23 2.09
N ILE A 25 -2.93 10.43 2.18
CA ILE A 25 -2.67 9.59 3.35
C ILE A 25 -2.42 10.43 4.60
N ALA A 26 -1.60 11.48 4.50
CA ALA A 26 -1.32 12.37 5.63
C ALA A 26 -2.57 13.05 6.17
N VAL A 27 -3.43 13.56 5.27
CA VAL A 27 -4.72 14.16 5.63
C VAL A 27 -5.61 13.13 6.33
N ALA A 28 -5.73 11.92 5.80
CA ALA A 28 -6.52 10.86 6.42
C ALA A 28 -6.02 10.51 7.84
N ARG A 29 -4.70 10.42 8.04
CA ARG A 29 -4.10 10.19 9.37
C ARG A 29 -4.42 11.32 10.33
N ILE A 30 -4.28 12.57 9.91
CA ILE A 30 -4.55 13.74 10.78
C ILE A 30 -6.03 13.82 11.14
N MET A 31 -6.92 13.62 10.17
CA MET A 31 -8.37 13.66 10.39
C MET A 31 -8.87 12.51 11.26
N MET A 32 -8.23 11.34 11.17
CA MET A 32 -8.66 10.11 11.84
C MET A 32 -7.50 9.46 12.61
N PRO A 33 -7.05 10.05 13.73
CA PRO A 33 -5.81 9.66 14.41
C PRO A 33 -5.83 8.23 14.97
N THR A 34 -7.00 7.72 15.35
CA THR A 34 -7.16 6.37 15.92
C THR A 34 -7.42 5.29 14.87
N SER A 35 -7.69 5.66 13.62
CA SER A 35 -8.07 4.71 12.57
C SER A 35 -6.85 4.03 11.94
N TYR A 36 -7.08 2.83 11.42
CA TYR A 36 -6.16 2.19 10.49
C TYR A 36 -6.30 2.82 9.11
N VAL A 37 -5.20 3.33 8.58
CA VAL A 37 -5.13 3.86 7.20
C VAL A 37 -4.44 2.80 6.36
N ARG A 38 -5.22 2.13 5.50
CA ARG A 38 -4.75 1.00 4.71
C ARG A 38 -4.28 1.40 3.32
N LEU A 39 -2.98 1.28 3.08
CA LEU A 39 -2.41 1.37 1.74
C LEU A 39 -2.75 0.08 0.97
N SER A 40 -3.73 0.17 0.06
CA SER A 40 -4.38 -0.99 -0.55
C SER A 40 -3.99 -1.18 -2.02
N ALA A 41 -4.87 -0.85 -2.96
CA ALA A 41 -4.68 -1.09 -4.38
C ALA A 41 -3.68 -0.11 -5.04
N GLY A 42 -3.02 -0.60 -6.10
CA GLY A 42 -2.07 0.19 -6.89
C GLY A 42 -0.70 0.39 -6.23
N ARG A 43 -0.36 -0.40 -5.20
CA ARG A 43 0.98 -0.40 -4.60
C ARG A 43 2.08 -0.87 -5.56
N GLU A 44 1.75 -1.79 -6.45
CA GLU A 44 2.68 -2.28 -7.48
C GLU A 44 3.14 -1.17 -8.42
N GLN A 45 2.30 -0.16 -8.64
CA GLN A 45 2.64 1.03 -9.45
C GLN A 45 3.48 2.06 -8.67
N MET A 46 3.66 1.88 -7.35
CA MET A 46 4.44 2.77 -6.52
C MET A 46 5.87 2.25 -6.38
N ASN A 47 6.85 3.13 -6.57
CA ASN A 47 8.23 2.81 -6.22
C ASN A 47 8.40 2.68 -4.69
N GLU A 48 9.54 2.12 -4.28
CA GLU A 48 9.86 1.82 -2.88
C GLU A 48 9.78 3.08 -1.99
N GLN A 49 10.28 4.20 -2.49
CA GLN A 49 10.32 5.50 -1.81
C GLN A 49 8.92 6.05 -1.57
N THR A 50 8.02 5.91 -2.55
CA THR A 50 6.61 6.35 -2.43
C THR A 50 5.90 5.54 -1.37
N GLN A 51 6.11 4.21 -1.34
CA GLN A 51 5.54 3.36 -0.30
C GLN A 51 6.09 3.73 1.09
N ALA A 52 7.40 3.95 1.20
CA ALA A 52 8.03 4.42 2.43
C ALA A 52 7.42 5.74 2.93
N MET A 53 7.25 6.72 2.03
CA MET A 53 6.61 7.99 2.34
C MET A 53 5.14 7.82 2.76
N CYS A 54 4.40 6.87 2.17
CA CYS A 54 3.03 6.58 2.60
C CYS A 54 2.98 6.04 4.03
N PHE A 55 3.90 5.14 4.41
CA PHE A 55 4.01 4.66 5.79
C PHE A 55 4.38 5.79 6.75
N MET A 56 5.35 6.63 6.38
CA MET A 56 5.74 7.80 7.18
C MET A 56 4.60 8.83 7.32
N ALA A 57 3.78 9.00 6.27
CA ALA A 57 2.60 9.87 6.28
C ALA A 57 1.46 9.34 7.16
N GLY A 58 1.51 8.07 7.59
CA GLY A 58 0.57 7.51 8.56
C GLY A 58 -0.22 6.29 8.08
N ALA A 59 0.06 5.74 6.89
CA ALA A 59 -0.43 4.42 6.53
C ALA A 59 0.16 3.37 7.48
N ASN A 60 -0.68 2.45 7.96
CA ASN A 60 -0.27 1.43 8.95
C ASN A 60 -0.93 0.06 8.70
N SER A 61 -1.47 -0.16 7.51
CA SER A 61 -2.03 -1.44 7.09
C SER A 61 -1.82 -1.61 5.58
N ILE A 62 -1.60 -2.84 5.13
CA ILE A 62 -1.51 -3.22 3.71
C ILE A 62 -2.24 -4.53 3.47
N PHE A 63 -2.56 -4.81 2.20
CA PHE A 63 -2.84 -6.19 1.78
C PHE A 63 -1.52 -6.93 1.52
N TYR A 64 -1.42 -8.12 2.09
CA TYR A 64 -0.26 -9.00 2.00
C TYR A 64 -0.65 -10.28 1.25
N GLY A 65 0.17 -10.68 0.27
CA GLY A 65 -0.08 -11.82 -0.63
C GLY A 65 0.11 -11.46 -2.10
N CYS A 66 0.19 -12.46 -2.98
CA CYS A 66 0.55 -12.26 -4.39
C CYS A 66 -0.52 -11.58 -5.26
N LYS A 67 -1.77 -11.49 -4.80
CA LYS A 67 -2.89 -10.91 -5.55
C LYS A 67 -3.89 -10.22 -4.63
N LEU A 68 -4.55 -9.19 -5.14
CA LEU A 68 -5.76 -8.61 -4.54
C LEU A 68 -6.99 -9.41 -5.00
N LEU A 69 -8.10 -8.72 -5.29
CA LEU A 69 -9.33 -9.35 -5.76
C LEU A 69 -9.24 -9.78 -7.24
N THR A 70 -8.69 -8.90 -8.10
CA THR A 70 -8.57 -9.13 -9.55
C THR A 70 -7.29 -8.55 -10.16
N THR A 71 -6.45 -7.90 -9.36
CA THR A 71 -5.23 -7.19 -9.79
C THR A 71 -4.01 -7.72 -9.03
N PRO A 72 -2.79 -7.60 -9.60
CA PRO A 72 -1.60 -8.06 -8.92
C PRO A 72 -1.28 -7.16 -7.72
N ASN A 73 -0.55 -7.73 -6.76
CA ASN A 73 -0.13 -7.08 -5.52
C ASN A 73 1.38 -7.27 -5.39
N PRO A 74 2.13 -6.39 -4.69
CA PRO A 74 3.53 -6.64 -4.41
C PRO A 74 3.75 -8.02 -3.77
N GLU A 75 4.78 -8.72 -4.25
CA GLU A 75 5.18 -10.02 -3.70
C GLU A 75 5.53 -9.89 -2.21
N GLU A 76 5.18 -10.93 -1.46
CA GLU A 76 5.34 -11.03 -0.01
C GLU A 76 6.77 -10.68 0.47
N ASP A 77 7.79 -11.16 -0.26
CA ASP A 77 9.19 -10.91 0.06
C ASP A 77 9.59 -9.43 -0.07
N LYS A 78 9.00 -8.69 -1.03
CA LYS A 78 9.31 -7.27 -1.22
C LYS A 78 8.78 -6.42 -0.07
N ASP A 79 7.60 -6.75 0.44
CA ASP A 79 6.98 -6.05 1.57
C ASP A 79 7.78 -6.25 2.87
N LEU A 80 8.22 -7.49 3.12
CA LEU A 80 9.07 -7.80 4.28
C LEU A 80 10.42 -7.08 4.20
N GLN A 81 11.05 -7.02 3.03
CA GLN A 81 12.30 -6.29 2.84
C GLN A 81 12.14 -4.79 3.06
N LEU A 82 11.07 -4.19 2.53
CA LEU A 82 10.76 -2.77 2.75
C LEU A 82 10.57 -2.47 4.23
N PHE A 83 9.78 -3.27 4.95
CA PHE A 83 9.59 -3.07 6.39
C PHE A 83 10.89 -3.20 7.18
N ARG A 84 11.77 -4.14 6.84
CA ARG A 84 13.11 -4.25 7.45
C ARG A 84 13.94 -2.99 7.23
N LYS A 85 13.97 -2.45 6.01
CA LYS A 85 14.70 -1.21 5.68
C LYS A 85 14.18 0.01 6.45
N LEU A 86 12.87 0.09 6.64
CA LEU A 86 12.21 1.19 7.36
C LEU A 86 12.24 1.02 8.90
N GLY A 87 12.74 -0.10 9.41
CA GLY A 87 12.68 -0.42 10.85
C GLY A 87 11.25 -0.65 11.36
N ALA A 88 10.30 -0.89 10.46
CA ALA A 88 8.89 -1.12 10.79
C ALA A 88 8.68 -2.56 11.26
N LYS A 89 7.93 -2.74 12.35
CA LYS A 89 7.54 -4.08 12.83
C LYS A 89 6.34 -4.57 12.02
N SER A 90 6.48 -5.72 11.35
CA SER A 90 5.33 -6.42 10.80
C SER A 90 4.56 -7.07 11.96
N ALA A 91 3.24 -6.85 12.03
CA ALA A 91 2.37 -7.56 12.98
C ALA A 91 2.06 -9.01 12.54
N ALA A 92 2.58 -9.44 11.38
CA ALA A 92 2.40 -10.77 10.84
C ALA A 92 3.23 -11.81 11.62
N ASN A 93 2.82 -12.09 12.86
CA ASN A 93 3.09 -13.38 13.49
C ASN A 93 2.13 -14.40 12.86
N CYS A 94 2.44 -14.86 11.65
CA CYS A 94 1.81 -16.06 11.14
C CYS A 94 2.36 -17.22 11.97
N ARG A 95 1.62 -17.63 13.01
CA ARG A 95 1.83 -18.96 13.60
C ARG A 95 1.55 -19.94 12.47
N ALA A 96 2.61 -20.47 11.86
CA ALA A 96 2.51 -21.68 11.06
C ALA A 96 1.73 -22.70 11.91
N GLY A 97 0.55 -23.08 11.43
CA GLY A 97 -0.24 -24.10 12.08
C GLY A 97 0.64 -25.33 12.27
N ARG A 98 0.73 -25.81 13.52
CA ARG A 98 1.15 -27.19 13.78
C ARG A 98 0.05 -28.08 13.19
N GLY A 99 0.32 -28.63 12.01
CA GLY A 99 -0.21 -29.91 11.58
C GLY A 99 0.84 -30.97 11.84
#